data_AF-A0A2M7RVC6-F1
#
_entry.id   AF-A0A2M7RVC6-F1
#
_cell.length_a   1.000
_cell.length_b   1.000
_cell.length_c   1.000
_cell.angle_alpha   90.00
_cell.angle_beta   90.00
_cell.angle_gamma   90.00
#
_symmetry.space_group_name_H-M   'P 1'
#
loop_
_entity.id
_entity.type
_entity.pdbx_description
1 polymer ?
#
loop_
_entity_poly.entity_id
_entity_poly.type
_entity_poly.pdbx_seq_one_letter_code
_entity_poly.pdbx_strand_id
1 'polypeptide(L)'
;NLCAHHSRLWNRDLAIEPEKLLKPIGNWIDKPYENNKRVFYFICVLKYLLLRANPNNSLKGKLEVLFNKYPTVPIQFLGIPSDGKGNMLDWKNQPLWK
;
A
#
# COMPACT_ATOMS: atom_id res chain seq x y z
N ASN A 1 14.36 -2.35 -14.94
CA ASN A 1 13.41 -3.38 -15.44
C ASN A 1 13.24 -4.48 -14.38
N LEU A 2 12.55 -4.21 -13.26
CA LEU A 2 12.40 -5.18 -12.14
C LEU A 2 11.70 -6.48 -12.58
N CYS A 3 10.74 -6.35 -13.48
CA CYS A 3 10.00 -7.47 -14.06
C CYS A 3 10.93 -8.39 -14.86
N ALA A 4 11.82 -7.84 -15.68
CA ALA A 4 12.76 -8.65 -16.47
C ALA A 4 13.85 -9.34 -15.63
N HIS A 5 14.17 -8.79 -14.45
CA HIS A 5 15.12 -9.40 -13.53
C HIS A 5 14.46 -10.24 -12.43
N HIS A 6 13.15 -10.55 -12.55
CA HIS A 6 12.38 -11.34 -11.57
C HIS A 6 12.60 -10.91 -10.11
N SER A 7 12.87 -9.62 -9.90
CA SER A 7 13.25 -9.09 -8.59
C SER A 7 12.03 -9.00 -7.68
N ARG A 8 12.24 -9.22 -6.38
CA ARG A 8 11.17 -9.10 -5.39
C ARG A 8 10.75 -7.64 -5.24
N LEU A 9 9.51 -7.34 -5.60
CA LEU A 9 8.92 -6.01 -5.41
C LEU A 9 8.51 -5.78 -3.94
N TRP A 10 8.07 -6.84 -3.25
CA TRP A 10 7.38 -6.73 -1.97
C TRP A 10 8.24 -6.33 -0.76
N ASN A 11 9.58 -6.38 -0.87
CA ASN A 11 10.50 -5.97 0.19
C ASN A 11 11.70 -5.22 -0.40
N ARG A 12 11.45 -3.98 -0.81
CA ARG A 12 12.45 -3.07 -1.35
C ARG A 12 12.00 -1.62 -1.17
N ASP A 13 12.98 -0.73 -1.03
CA ASP A 13 12.77 0.71 -1.17
C ASP A 13 12.73 1.08 -2.66
N LEU A 14 11.72 1.85 -3.07
CA LEU A 14 11.58 2.35 -4.43
C LEU A 14 12.68 3.36 -4.74
N ALA A 15 13.41 3.14 -5.84
CA ALA A 15 14.44 4.09 -6.29
C ALA A 15 13.85 5.42 -6.78
N ILE A 16 12.62 5.38 -7.30
CA ILE A 16 11.82 6.55 -7.64
C ILE A 16 10.58 6.48 -6.75
N GLU A 17 10.55 7.36 -5.76
CA GLU A 17 9.49 7.39 -4.75
C GLU A 17 8.35 8.30 -5.22
N PRO A 18 7.08 7.92 -5.02
CA PRO A 18 5.99 8.88 -5.14
C PRO A 18 6.18 10.02 -4.13
N GLU A 19 5.80 11.22 -4.55
CA GLU A 19 5.81 12.38 -3.65
C GLU A 19 4.80 12.20 -2.51
N LYS A 20 5.13 12.77 -1.34
CA LYS A 20 4.22 12.73 -0.20
C LYS A 20 3.01 13.62 -0.47
N LEU A 21 1.81 13.07 -0.26
CA LEU A 21 0.57 13.82 -0.41
C LEU A 21 0.30 14.64 0.86
N LEU A 22 0.77 15.88 0.88
CA LEU A 22 0.72 16.73 2.09
C LEU A 22 -0.69 17.28 2.41
N LYS A 23 -1.53 17.45 1.39
CA LYS A 23 -2.85 18.08 1.51
C LYS A 23 -3.91 17.27 0.74
N PRO A 24 -4.29 16.07 1.22
CA PRO A 24 -5.39 15.32 0.61
C PRO A 24 -6.72 16.06 0.78
N ILE A 25 -7.52 16.11 -0.28
CA ILE A 25 -8.88 16.68 -0.25
C ILE A 25 -9.89 15.62 0.22
N GLY A 26 -9.64 14.34 -0.10
CA GLY A 26 -10.48 13.22 0.32
C GLY A 26 -9.83 12.34 1.37
N ASN A 27 -10.47 11.20 1.65
CA ASN A 27 -9.94 10.21 2.59
C ASN A 27 -8.51 9.81 2.26
N TRP A 28 -7.66 9.80 3.28
CA TRP A 28 -6.25 9.45 3.18
C TRP A 28 -5.83 8.48 4.28
N ILE A 29 -4.56 8.11 4.29
CA ILE A 29 -3.96 7.24 5.31
C ILE A 29 -3.38 8.07 6.46
N ASP A 30 -3.25 7.47 7.63
CA ASP A 30 -2.66 8.09 8.82
C ASP A 30 -1.12 8.13 8.72
N LYS A 31 -0.49 9.04 9.47
CA LYS A 31 0.97 9.26 9.51
C LYS A 31 1.83 7.97 9.57
N PRO A 32 1.49 6.93 10.35
CA PRO A 32 2.29 5.70 10.39
C PRO A 32 2.41 4.97 9.05
N TYR A 33 1.47 5.19 8.13
CA TYR A 33 1.43 4.56 6.81
C TYR A 33 2.11 5.40 5.71
N GLU A 34 2.60 6.61 6.03
CA GLU A 34 3.18 7.57 5.06
C GLU A 34 4.65 7.29 4.70
N ASN A 35 5.04 6.01 4.64
CA ASN A 35 6.36 5.60 4.18
C ASN A 35 6.41 5.51 2.66
N ASN A 36 6.71 6.64 2.01
CA ASN A 36 6.72 6.79 0.55
C ASN A 36 7.82 5.99 -0.17
N LYS A 37 8.81 5.47 0.55
CA LYS A 37 9.82 4.54 0.00
C LYS A 37 9.27 3.17 -0.29
N ARG A 38 8.12 2.81 0.30
CA ARG A 38 7.60 1.45 0.30
C ARG A 38 6.41 1.28 -0.64
N VAL A 39 6.28 0.06 -1.17
CA VAL A 39 5.27 -0.29 -2.17
C VAL A 39 3.85 -0.05 -1.67
N PHE A 40 3.60 -0.25 -0.37
CA PHE A 40 2.29 0.00 0.22
C PHE A 40 1.83 1.45 0.04
N TYR A 41 2.72 2.43 0.24
CA TYR A 41 2.39 3.84 0.02
C TYR A 41 2.10 4.13 -1.45
N PHE A 42 2.88 3.56 -2.37
CA PHE A 42 2.60 3.67 -3.80
C PHE A 42 1.21 3.11 -4.17
N ILE A 43 0.83 1.96 -3.60
CA ILE A 43 -0.51 1.39 -3.76
C ILE A 43 -1.59 2.33 -3.18
N CYS A 44 -1.33 3.01 -2.06
CA CYS A 44 -2.25 4.00 -1.49
C CYS A 44 -2.45 5.20 -2.43
N VAL A 45 -1.37 5.73 -3.01
CA VAL A 45 -1.46 6.79 -4.03
C VAL A 45 -2.30 6.33 -5.22
N LEU A 46 -2.04 5.12 -5.74
CA LEU A 46 -2.83 4.53 -6.83
C LEU A 46 -4.32 4.41 -6.47
N LYS A 47 -4.63 3.92 -5.25
CA LYS A 47 -6.02 3.80 -4.78
C LYS A 47 -6.69 5.18 -4.74
N TYR A 48 -6.02 6.20 -4.23
CA TYR A 48 -6.55 7.55 -4.12
C TYR A 48 -6.77 8.24 -5.48
N LEU A 49 -5.95 7.93 -6.48
CA LEU A 49 -6.20 8.32 -7.87
C LEU A 49 -7.39 7.57 -8.46
N LEU A 50 -7.45 6.25 -8.23
CA LEU A 50 -8.53 5.40 -8.72
C LEU A 50 -9.90 5.77 -8.14
N LEU A 51 -9.98 6.20 -6.88
CA LEU A 51 -11.25 6.66 -6.30
C LEU A 51 -11.85 7.86 -7.03
N ARG A 52 -11.02 8.69 -7.67
CA ARG A 52 -11.47 9.85 -8.45
C ARG A 52 -11.75 9.50 -9.91
N ALA A 53 -10.92 8.65 -10.51
CA ALA A 53 -11.09 8.23 -11.90
C ALA A 53 -12.20 7.17 -12.07
N ASN A 54 -12.39 6.29 -11.09
CA ASN A 54 -13.37 5.21 -11.09
C ASN A 54 -13.78 4.86 -9.64
N PRO A 55 -14.80 5.53 -9.08
CA PRO A 55 -15.24 5.32 -7.69
C PRO A 55 -15.59 3.86 -7.37
N ASN A 56 -16.13 3.11 -8.35
CA ASN A 56 -16.57 1.73 -8.19
C ASN A 56 -15.46 0.68 -8.47
N ASN A 57 -14.18 1.07 -8.30
CA ASN A 57 -13.06 0.16 -8.53
C ASN A 57 -13.00 -0.98 -7.49
N SER A 58 -12.61 -2.17 -7.94
CA SER A 58 -12.48 -3.37 -7.10
C SER A 58 -11.07 -3.60 -6.52
N LEU A 59 -10.22 -2.56 -6.46
CA LEU A 59 -8.81 -2.70 -6.08
C LEU A 59 -8.63 -3.33 -4.69
N LYS A 60 -9.41 -2.88 -3.70
CA LYS A 60 -9.34 -3.39 -2.31
C LYS A 60 -9.58 -4.90 -2.27
N GLY A 61 -10.71 -5.35 -2.85
CA GLY A 61 -11.04 -6.77 -2.89
C GLY A 61 -10.00 -7.60 -3.65
N LYS A 62 -9.46 -7.08 -4.77
CA LYS A 62 -8.38 -7.76 -5.51
C LYS A 62 -7.10 -7.90 -4.70
N LEU A 63 -6.73 -6.89 -3.91
CA LEU A 63 -5.59 -6.95 -3.00
C LEU A 63 -5.79 -7.98 -1.89
N GLU A 64 -6.98 -8.02 -1.30
CA GLU A 64 -7.31 -9.02 -0.26
C GLU A 64 -7.27 -10.44 -0.81
N VAL A 65 -7.87 -10.67 -1.98
CA VAL A 65 -7.79 -11.96 -2.68
C VAL A 65 -6.33 -12.34 -2.97
N LEU A 66 -5.51 -11.38 -3.40
CA LEU A 66 -4.09 -11.63 -3.69
C LEU A 66 -3.32 -12.02 -2.43
N PHE A 67 -3.51 -11.31 -1.32
CA PHE A 67 -2.83 -11.61 -0.05
C PHE A 67 -3.27 -12.96 0.51
N ASN A 68 -4.56 -13.28 0.42
CA ASN A 68 -5.08 -14.58 0.84
C ASN A 68 -4.59 -15.72 -0.05
N LYS A 69 -4.37 -15.48 -1.34
CA LYS A 69 -3.84 -16.47 -2.28
C LYS A 69 -2.37 -16.83 -2.00
N TYR A 70 -1.59 -15.90 -1.43
CA TYR A 70 -0.18 -16.08 -1.15
C TYR A 70 0.16 -15.78 0.32
N PRO A 71 -0.32 -16.59 1.29
CA PRO A 71 -0.13 -16.33 2.72
C PRO A 71 1.33 -16.45 3.17
N THR A 72 2.18 -17.11 2.38
CA THR A 72 3.62 -17.24 2.63
C THR A 72 4.41 -15.98 2.31
N VAL A 73 3.80 -15.00 1.62
CA VAL A 73 4.44 -13.72 1.30
C VAL A 73 4.24 -12.77 2.48
N PRO A 74 5.30 -12.34 3.17
CA PRO A 74 5.17 -11.49 4.34
C PRO A 74 4.85 -10.04 3.94
N ILE A 75 3.56 -9.72 3.86
CA ILE A 75 3.07 -8.40 3.42
C ILE A 75 3.47 -7.24 4.34
N GLN A 76 3.88 -7.51 5.57
CA GLN A 76 4.44 -6.50 6.50
C GLN A 76 5.61 -5.73 5.88
N PHE A 77 6.42 -6.38 5.03
CA PHE A 77 7.58 -5.74 4.40
C PHE A 77 7.22 -4.84 3.21
N LEU A 78 5.94 -4.82 2.79
CA LEU A 78 5.42 -3.85 1.82
C LEU A 78 5.46 -2.43 2.37
N GLY A 79 5.75 -2.23 3.66
CA GLY A 79 5.72 -0.93 4.34
C GLY A 79 4.45 -0.70 5.14
N ILE A 80 3.73 -1.77 5.51
CA ILE A 80 2.62 -1.68 6.45
C ILE A 80 3.23 -1.54 7.86
N PRO A 81 2.89 -0.50 8.63
CA PRO A 81 3.45 -0.26 9.96
C PRO A 81 3.10 -1.37 10.95
N SER A 82 3.91 -1.49 12.00
CA SER A 82 3.69 -2.38 13.14
C SER A 82 3.38 -1.58 14.41
N ASP A 83 2.69 -2.22 15.37
CA ASP A 83 2.44 -1.72 16.72
C ASP A 83 3.68 -1.66 17.64
N GLY A 84 4.86 -2.03 17.13
CA GLY A 84 6.11 -2.09 17.90
C GLY A 84 6.26 -3.35 18.75
N LYS A 85 5.22 -4.20 18.85
CA LYS A 85 5.25 -5.52 19.48
C LYS A 85 5.37 -6.65 18.45
N GLY A 86 5.53 -6.30 17.18
CA GLY A 86 5.66 -7.24 16.07
C GLY A 86 4.34 -7.55 15.36
N ASN A 87 3.22 -6.95 15.78
CA ASN A 87 1.96 -7.12 15.07
C ASN A 87 1.82 -6.04 13.99
N MET A 88 1.34 -6.44 12.81
CA MET A 88 1.05 -5.53 11.72
C MET A 88 -0.22 -4.73 12.05
N LEU A 89 -0.21 -3.42 11.81
CA LEU A 89 -1.41 -2.59 11.96
C LEU A 89 -2.43 -2.92 10.87
N ASP A 90 -3.72 -2.83 11.22
CA ASP A 90 -4.80 -3.13 10.29
C ASP A 90 -5.00 -1.98 9.29
N TRP A 91 -4.35 -2.13 8.14
CA TRP A 91 -4.46 -1.18 7.02
C TRP A 91 -5.87 -1.08 6.45
N LYS A 92 -6.75 -2.07 6.66
CA LYS A 92 -8.12 -2.05 6.13
C LYS A 92 -9.00 -1.01 6.84
N ASN A 93 -8.63 -0.64 8.06
CA ASN A 93 -9.32 0.39 8.85
C ASN A 93 -8.90 1.81 8.52
N GLN A 94 -7.93 1.99 7.62
CA GLN A 94 -7.49 3.32 7.19
C GLN A 94 -8.58 4.01 6.36
N PRO A 95 -8.79 5.34 6.50
CA PRO A 95 -9.88 6.03 5.82
C PRO A 95 -9.88 5.86 4.29
N LEU A 96 -8.70 5.78 3.67
CA LEU A 96 -8.55 5.51 2.23
C LEU A 96 -9.09 4.13 1.81
N TRP A 97 -9.03 3.17 2.72
CA TRP A 97 -9.28 1.76 2.48
C TRP A 97 -10.63 1.27 3.01
N LYS A 98 -11.36 2.08 3.78
CA LYS A 98 -12.75 1.80 4.15
C LYS A 98 -13.62 1.73 2.89
#